data_AF-A0A0U2LB44-F1
#
_entry.id   AF-A0A0U2LB44-F1
#
_cell.length_a   1.000
_cell.length_b   1.000
_cell.length_c   1.000
_cell.angle_alpha   90.00
_cell.angle_beta   90.00
_cell.angle_gamma   90.00
#
_symmetry.space_group_name_H-M   'P 1'
#
loop_
_entity.id
_entity.type
_entity.pdbx_description
1 polymer ?
#
loop_
_entity_poly.entity_id
_entity_poly.type
_entity_poly.pdbx_seq_one_letter_code
_entity_poly.pdbx_strand_id
1 'polypeptide(L)'
;MNSKLRIVPIILTAVLSAGLLFGGWFLYKQVVVAGPLEEALREVPGVVSGKPVIDADHVNVHLNLAPDADLREVYERIVTQGAPAIGDRKVRLFIEDSEDAGLETIWSTVLFDVAEAMETRRYSKIPAALKELEQAYPGFKASTEIDADNVYITMRRGDAVKHVVLPRIPDTLGVWPNA
;
A
#
# COMPACT_ATOMS: atom_id res chain seq x y z
N MET A 1 28.13 -3.14 55.27
CA MET A 1 27.40 -2.46 54.18
C MET A 1 28.20 -2.60 52.89
N ASN A 2 27.93 -3.61 52.04
CA ASN A 2 28.63 -3.81 50.76
C ASN A 2 27.68 -4.39 49.69
N SER A 3 26.59 -3.67 49.41
CA SER A 3 25.55 -4.09 48.45
C SER A 3 25.88 -3.70 46.99
N LYS A 4 26.93 -2.91 46.76
CA LYS A 4 27.25 -2.35 45.43
C LYS A 4 27.93 -3.35 44.47
N LEU A 5 28.64 -4.36 44.97
CA LEU A 5 29.35 -5.35 44.14
C LEU A 5 28.43 -6.42 43.53
N ARG A 6 27.24 -6.65 44.10
CA ARG A 6 26.28 -7.66 43.60
C ARG A 6 25.35 -7.14 42.51
N ILE A 7 25.22 -5.82 42.36
CA ILE A 7 24.34 -5.19 41.35
C ILE A 7 24.97 -5.22 39.96
N VAL A 8 26.30 -5.09 39.85
CA VAL A 8 27.02 -5.07 38.57
C VAL A 8 26.75 -6.30 37.68
N PRO A 9 26.88 -7.56 38.16
CA PRO A 9 26.59 -8.72 37.32
C PRO A 9 25.11 -8.81 36.93
N ILE A 10 24.19 -8.38 37.80
CA ILE A 10 22.76 -8.34 37.51
C ILE A 10 22.48 -7.36 36.36
N ILE A 11 23.04 -6.15 36.42
CA ILE A 11 22.91 -5.15 35.35
C ILE A 11 23.51 -5.68 34.05
N LEU A 12 24.68 -6.32 34.09
CA LEU A 12 25.33 -6.85 32.89
C LEU A 12 24.47 -7.93 32.21
N THR A 13 23.93 -8.87 32.99
CA THR A 13 23.01 -9.90 32.46
C THR A 13 21.70 -9.31 31.93
N ALA A 14 21.18 -8.26 32.57
CA ALA A 14 19.98 -7.56 32.12
C ALA A 14 20.23 -6.81 30.80
N VAL A 15 21.36 -6.13 30.66
CA VAL A 15 21.75 -5.43 29.42
C VAL A 15 22.01 -6.42 28.29
N LEU A 16 22.68 -7.55 28.56
CA LEU A 16 22.89 -8.60 27.56
C LEU A 16 21.57 -9.24 27.12
N SER A 17 20.68 -9.55 28.07
CA SER A 17 19.35 -10.09 27.77
C SER A 17 18.51 -9.09 26.97
N ALA A 18 18.52 -7.81 27.34
CA ALA A 18 17.85 -6.75 26.61
C ALA A 18 18.44 -6.59 25.20
N GLY A 19 19.78 -6.58 25.06
CA GLY A 19 20.44 -6.51 23.77
C GLY A 19 20.09 -7.69 22.86
N LEU A 20 19.98 -8.90 23.42
CA LEU A 20 19.53 -10.10 22.69
C LEU A 20 18.06 -10.01 22.28
N LEU A 21 17.16 -9.63 23.19
CA LEU A 21 15.73 -9.49 22.92
C LEU A 21 15.44 -8.39 21.89
N PHE A 22 15.97 -7.19 22.11
CA PHE A 22 15.74 -6.05 21.22
C PHE A 22 16.55 -6.14 19.92
N GLY A 23 17.81 -6.59 20.00
CA GLY A 23 18.66 -6.77 18.82
C GLY A 23 18.18 -7.91 17.92
N GLY A 24 17.75 -9.04 18.51
CA GLY A 24 17.16 -10.16 17.78
C GLY A 24 15.85 -9.76 17.09
N TRP A 25 14.96 -9.04 17.79
CA TRP A 25 13.71 -8.54 17.21
C TRP A 25 13.94 -7.54 16.07
N PHE A 26 14.87 -6.61 16.24
CA PHE A 26 15.21 -5.60 15.23
C PHE A 26 15.81 -6.23 13.96
N LEU A 27 16.80 -7.12 14.12
CA LEU A 27 17.40 -7.87 13.01
C LEU A 27 16.38 -8.75 12.28
N TYR A 28 15.49 -9.41 13.02
CA TYR A 28 14.43 -10.23 12.43
C TYR A 28 13.49 -9.41 11.56
N LYS A 29 12.98 -8.27 12.05
CA LYS A 29 12.11 -7.39 11.26
C LYS A 29 12.78 -6.88 9.99
N GLN A 30 14.04 -6.43 10.08
CA GLN A 30 14.70 -5.75 8.98
C GLN A 30 15.27 -6.71 7.92
N VAL A 31 15.87 -7.82 8.32
CA VAL A 31 16.60 -8.71 7.40
C VAL A 31 15.72 -9.86 6.90
N VAL A 32 14.89 -10.44 7.78
CA VAL A 32 14.15 -11.68 7.45
C VAL A 32 12.79 -11.40 6.83
N VAL A 33 12.13 -10.30 7.19
CA VAL A 33 10.76 -10.03 6.73
C VAL A 33 10.70 -8.92 5.67
N ALA A 34 11.37 -7.79 5.90
CA ALA A 34 11.34 -6.67 4.95
C ALA A 34 12.20 -6.92 3.70
N GLY A 35 13.38 -7.53 3.86
CA GLY A 35 14.33 -7.78 2.77
C GLY A 35 13.75 -8.62 1.62
N PRO A 36 13.22 -9.84 1.87
CA PRO A 36 12.67 -10.68 0.81
C PRO A 36 11.48 -10.05 0.09
N LEU A 37 10.64 -9.30 0.81
CA LEU A 37 9.52 -8.58 0.21
C LEU A 37 10.02 -7.44 -0.67
N GLU A 38 11.02 -6.66 -0.23
CA GLU A 38 11.62 -5.60 -1.05
C GLU A 38 12.26 -6.15 -2.34
N GLU A 39 12.90 -7.31 -2.27
CA GLU A 39 13.45 -7.99 -3.45
C GLU A 39 12.34 -8.46 -4.40
N ALA A 40 11.29 -9.08 -3.87
CA ALA A 40 10.12 -9.48 -4.65
C ALA A 40 9.47 -8.27 -5.37
N LEU A 41 9.37 -7.11 -4.72
CA LEU A 41 8.83 -5.89 -5.34
C LEU A 41 9.65 -5.43 -6.56
N ARG A 42 10.97 -5.64 -6.57
CA ARG A 42 11.83 -5.25 -7.70
C ARG A 42 11.66 -6.15 -8.93
N GLU A 43 11.14 -7.36 -8.74
CA GLU A 43 10.85 -8.29 -9.83
C GLU A 43 9.48 -8.06 -10.47
N VAL A 44 8.64 -7.21 -9.87
CA VAL A 44 7.32 -6.88 -10.39
C VAL A 44 7.44 -5.94 -11.60
N PRO A 45 6.96 -6.33 -12.80
CA PRO A 45 6.94 -5.45 -13.96
C PRO A 45 6.20 -4.14 -13.67
N GLY A 46 6.77 -3.02 -14.10
CA GLY A 46 6.19 -1.69 -13.89
C GLY A 46 6.52 -1.05 -12.53
N VAL A 47 7.15 -1.75 -11.59
CA VAL A 47 7.63 -1.15 -10.33
C VAL A 47 9.03 -0.55 -10.55
N VAL A 48 9.15 0.77 -10.36
CA VAL A 48 10.43 1.50 -10.39
C VAL A 48 11.15 1.39 -9.05
N SER A 49 10.41 1.55 -7.96
CA SER A 49 10.89 1.31 -6.61
C SER A 49 9.73 0.91 -5.70
N GLY A 50 10.04 0.12 -4.67
CA GLY A 50 9.05 -0.35 -3.71
C GLY A 50 9.64 -0.42 -2.31
N LYS A 51 8.87 0.01 -1.31
CA LYS A 51 9.26 -0.04 0.10
C LYS A 51 8.11 -0.62 0.94
N PRO A 52 8.24 -1.86 1.43
CA PRO A 52 7.25 -2.44 2.31
C PRO A 52 7.40 -1.94 3.75
N VAL A 53 6.28 -1.65 4.40
CA VAL A 53 6.15 -1.36 5.82
C VAL A 53 5.16 -2.34 6.41
N ILE A 54 5.63 -3.19 7.31
CA ILE A 54 4.86 -4.30 7.87
C ILE A 54 4.32 -3.88 9.25
N ASP A 55 2.99 -3.79 9.30
CA ASP A 55 2.21 -3.55 10.51
C ASP A 55 1.66 -4.88 11.07
N ALA A 56 0.83 -4.78 12.11
CA ALA A 56 0.24 -5.96 12.76
C ALA A 56 -0.73 -6.70 11.83
N ASP A 57 -1.57 -5.97 11.11
CA ASP A 57 -2.69 -6.45 10.30
C ASP A 57 -2.55 -6.13 8.80
N HIS A 58 -1.66 -5.21 8.45
CA HIS A 58 -1.42 -4.77 7.07
C HIS A 58 0.05 -4.84 6.67
N VAL A 59 0.27 -4.98 5.37
CA VAL A 59 1.52 -4.67 4.69
C VAL A 59 1.27 -3.45 3.81
N ASN A 60 1.80 -2.31 4.22
CA ASN A 60 1.72 -1.07 3.46
C ASN A 60 2.90 -1.05 2.49
N VAL A 61 2.63 -1.06 1.20
CA VAL A 61 3.66 -1.06 0.16
C VAL A 61 3.65 0.30 -0.51
N HIS A 62 4.71 1.08 -0.26
CA HIS A 62 4.95 2.33 -0.96
C HIS A 62 5.62 2.03 -2.29
N LEU A 63 5.04 2.49 -3.40
CA LEU A 63 5.47 2.15 -4.75
C LEU A 63 5.69 3.41 -5.57
N ASN A 64 6.78 3.44 -6.34
CA ASN A 64 6.89 4.29 -7.50
C ASN A 64 6.71 3.40 -8.74
N LEU A 65 5.77 3.77 -9.61
CA LEU A 65 5.38 2.98 -10.77
C LEU A 65 5.80 3.67 -12.06
N ALA A 66 6.14 2.86 -13.07
CA ALA A 66 6.30 3.35 -14.42
C ALA A 66 4.95 3.89 -14.95
N PRO A 67 4.95 4.93 -15.82
CA PRO A 67 3.72 5.54 -16.31
C PRO A 67 2.75 4.57 -17.04
N ASP A 68 3.27 3.47 -17.56
CA ASP A 68 2.56 2.42 -18.29
C ASP A 68 2.32 1.15 -17.46
N ALA A 69 2.63 1.16 -16.16
CA ALA A 69 2.41 0.01 -15.28
C ALA A 69 0.92 -0.41 -15.26
N ASP A 70 0.69 -1.72 -15.31
CA ASP A 70 -0.62 -2.33 -15.05
C ASP A 70 -0.78 -2.51 -13.54
N LEU A 71 -1.62 -1.67 -12.94
CA LEU A 71 -1.78 -1.62 -11.49
C LEU A 71 -2.37 -2.93 -10.91
N ARG A 72 -3.24 -3.61 -11.66
CA ARG A 72 -3.83 -4.87 -11.22
C ARG A 72 -2.77 -5.97 -11.25
N GLU A 73 -1.99 -6.06 -12.32
CA GLU A 73 -0.88 -7.01 -12.42
C GLU A 73 0.17 -6.76 -11.32
N VAL A 74 0.49 -5.49 -11.06
CA VAL A 74 1.38 -5.10 -9.95
C VAL A 74 0.83 -5.62 -8.63
N TYR A 75 -0.43 -5.35 -8.31
CA TYR A 75 -1.06 -5.84 -7.07
C TYR A 75 -1.03 -7.37 -6.96
N GLU A 76 -1.46 -8.06 -8.03
CA GLU A 76 -1.52 -9.52 -8.09
C GLU A 76 -0.16 -10.17 -7.86
N ARG A 77 0.89 -9.63 -8.49
CA ARG A 77 2.26 -10.13 -8.31
C ARG A 77 2.79 -9.85 -6.91
N ILE A 78 2.53 -8.69 -6.35
CA ILE A 78 2.92 -8.37 -4.96
C ILE A 78 2.29 -9.37 -3.99
N VAL A 79 1.00 -9.63 -4.12
CA VAL A 79 0.28 -10.58 -3.26
C VAL A 79 0.81 -12.00 -3.45
N THR A 80 1.04 -12.42 -4.70
CA THR A 80 1.46 -13.80 -5.01
C THR A 80 2.91 -14.07 -4.65
N GLN A 81 3.84 -13.19 -5.04
CA GLN A 81 5.27 -13.34 -4.79
C GLN A 81 5.63 -12.99 -3.33
N GLY A 82 4.92 -12.03 -2.74
CA GLY A 82 5.09 -11.61 -1.35
C GLY A 82 4.36 -12.50 -0.34
N ALA A 83 3.58 -13.49 -0.77
CA ALA A 83 2.71 -14.30 0.10
C ALA A 83 3.41 -14.84 1.37
N PRO A 84 4.66 -15.36 1.31
CA PRO A 84 5.35 -15.85 2.51
C PRO A 84 5.65 -14.75 3.55
N ALA A 85 5.91 -13.53 3.10
CA ALA A 85 6.22 -12.39 3.96
C ALA A 85 4.95 -11.67 4.46
N ILE A 86 3.92 -11.63 3.60
CA ILE A 86 2.61 -11.04 3.90
C ILE A 86 1.88 -11.86 4.96
N GLY A 87 1.85 -13.19 4.82
CA GLY A 87 1.08 -14.08 5.69
C GLY A 87 -0.42 -13.80 5.59
N ASP A 88 -1.10 -13.75 6.74
CA ASP A 88 -2.55 -13.48 6.81
C ASP A 88 -2.92 -11.98 6.80
N ARG A 89 -1.93 -11.09 6.56
CA ARG A 89 -2.13 -9.63 6.58
C ARG A 89 -2.72 -9.15 5.26
N LYS A 90 -3.43 -8.02 5.30
CA LYS A 90 -3.94 -7.35 4.09
C LYS A 90 -2.86 -6.49 3.44
N VAL A 91 -2.85 -6.41 2.12
CA VAL A 91 -1.93 -5.53 1.37
C VAL A 91 -2.60 -4.21 1.06
N ARG A 92 -1.94 -3.09 1.37
CA ARG A 92 -2.33 -1.74 0.96
C ARG A 92 -1.23 -1.12 0.11
N LEU A 93 -1.59 -0.61 -1.07
CA LEU A 93 -0.66 0.07 -1.95
C LEU A 93 -0.75 1.58 -1.75
N PHE A 94 0.41 2.22 -1.61
CA PHE A 94 0.56 3.67 -1.58
C PHE A 94 1.44 4.05 -2.77
N ILE A 95 0.86 4.70 -3.78
CA ILE A 95 1.55 4.95 -5.04
C ILE A 95 2.02 6.40 -5.03
N GLU A 96 3.32 6.60 -5.26
CA GLU A 96 3.94 7.90 -5.43
C GLU A 96 3.63 8.42 -6.83
N ASP A 97 2.45 9.01 -6.98
CA ASP A 97 2.01 9.64 -8.20
C ASP A 97 2.59 11.05 -8.37
N SER A 98 2.66 11.53 -9.62
CA SER A 98 2.96 12.94 -9.88
C SER A 98 1.87 13.83 -9.29
N GLU A 99 2.25 14.81 -8.46
CA GLU A 99 1.32 15.82 -7.95
C GLU A 99 0.84 16.75 -9.09
N ASP A 100 -0.20 16.33 -9.81
CA ASP A 100 -0.86 17.12 -10.84
C ASP A 100 -2.21 17.64 -10.34
N ALA A 101 -2.29 18.94 -10.09
CA ALA A 101 -3.48 19.59 -9.57
C ALA A 101 -4.72 19.42 -10.46
N GLY A 102 -4.54 19.23 -11.78
CA GLY A 102 -5.67 19.01 -12.67
C GLY A 102 -6.23 17.59 -12.60
N LEU A 103 -5.39 16.56 -12.47
CA LEU A 103 -5.86 15.20 -12.18
C LEU A 103 -6.58 15.13 -10.84
N GLU A 104 -6.10 15.84 -9.82
CA GLU A 104 -6.80 15.91 -8.52
C GLU A 104 -8.16 16.61 -8.63
N THR A 105 -8.22 17.69 -9.42
CA THR A 105 -9.48 18.38 -9.70
C THR A 105 -10.47 17.46 -10.44
N ILE A 106 -10.02 16.78 -11.49
CA ILE A 106 -10.85 15.84 -12.27
C ILE A 106 -11.33 14.68 -11.37
N TRP A 107 -10.43 14.09 -10.58
CA TRP A 107 -10.78 13.03 -9.63
C TRP A 107 -11.87 13.48 -8.65
N SER A 108 -11.75 14.69 -8.11
CA SER A 108 -12.74 15.27 -7.19
C SER A 108 -14.12 15.41 -7.83
N THR A 109 -14.22 15.62 -9.15
CA THR A 109 -15.52 15.75 -9.84
C THR A 109 -16.32 14.44 -9.89
N VAL A 110 -15.63 13.29 -9.94
CA VAL A 110 -16.27 11.96 -10.08
C VAL A 110 -16.26 11.17 -8.76
N LEU A 111 -15.62 11.69 -7.72
CA LEU A 111 -15.44 11.02 -6.44
C LEU A 111 -16.76 10.51 -5.84
N PHE A 112 -17.82 11.32 -5.92
CA PHE A 112 -19.14 10.94 -5.39
C PHE A 112 -19.78 9.79 -6.18
N ASP A 113 -19.71 9.82 -7.51
CA ASP A 113 -20.26 8.75 -8.36
C ASP A 113 -19.50 7.44 -8.13
N VAL A 114 -18.17 7.52 -7.99
CA VAL A 114 -17.34 6.35 -7.65
C VAL A 114 -17.68 5.82 -6.27
N ALA A 115 -17.82 6.69 -5.26
CA ALA A 115 -18.18 6.29 -3.91
C ALA A 115 -19.57 5.61 -3.87
N GLU A 116 -20.57 6.18 -4.54
CA GLU A 116 -21.91 5.56 -4.65
C GLU A 116 -21.83 4.20 -5.35
N ALA A 117 -21.05 4.10 -6.43
CA ALA A 117 -20.87 2.85 -7.17
C ALA A 117 -20.20 1.76 -6.31
N MET A 118 -19.21 2.13 -5.49
CA MET A 118 -18.56 1.22 -4.56
C MET A 118 -19.53 0.75 -3.46
N GLU A 119 -20.26 1.68 -2.83
CA GLU A 119 -21.21 1.39 -1.75
C GLU A 119 -22.37 0.51 -2.24
N THR A 120 -22.92 0.83 -3.41
CA THR A 120 -24.03 0.08 -4.01
C THR A 120 -23.57 -1.15 -4.80
N ARG A 121 -22.27 -1.41 -4.87
CA ARG A 121 -21.62 -2.49 -5.66
C ARG A 121 -21.99 -2.44 -7.15
N ARG A 122 -22.33 -1.27 -7.66
CA ARG A 122 -22.64 -1.02 -9.08
C ARG A 122 -21.37 -0.64 -9.82
N TYR A 123 -20.36 -1.51 -9.80
CA TYR A 123 -19.02 -1.20 -10.31
C TYR A 123 -18.98 -0.78 -11.78
N SER A 124 -19.94 -1.22 -12.59
CA SER A 124 -20.07 -0.80 -14.00
C SER A 124 -20.32 0.71 -14.17
N LYS A 125 -20.79 1.41 -13.12
CA LYS A 125 -20.95 2.86 -13.13
C LYS A 125 -19.61 3.62 -13.12
N ILE A 126 -18.55 3.04 -12.55
CA ILE A 126 -17.23 3.67 -12.44
C ILE A 126 -16.62 3.97 -13.82
N PRO A 127 -16.44 3.00 -14.73
CA PRO A 127 -15.95 3.29 -16.08
C PRO A 127 -16.88 4.19 -16.88
N ALA A 128 -18.20 4.14 -16.64
CA ALA A 128 -19.15 5.02 -17.32
C ALA A 128 -18.92 6.49 -16.93
N ALA A 129 -18.81 6.78 -15.63
CA ALA A 129 -18.56 8.13 -15.12
C ALA A 129 -17.19 8.67 -15.57
N LEU A 130 -16.14 7.84 -15.54
CA LEU A 130 -14.81 8.23 -16.04
C LEU A 130 -14.81 8.51 -17.55
N LYS A 131 -15.60 7.77 -18.33
CA LYS A 131 -15.73 7.99 -19.78
C LYS A 131 -16.44 9.31 -20.12
N GLU A 132 -17.35 9.78 -19.27
CA GLU A 132 -17.94 11.12 -19.40
C GLU A 132 -16.88 12.21 -19.18
N LEU A 133 -15.98 12.02 -18.22
CA LEU A 133 -14.85 12.94 -18.01
C LEU A 133 -13.88 12.96 -19.20
N GLU A 134 -13.62 11.83 -19.86
CA GLU A 134 -12.79 11.82 -21.08
C GLU A 134 -13.36 12.69 -22.21
N GLN A 135 -14.68 12.87 -22.25
CA GLN A 135 -15.34 13.74 -23.23
C GLN A 135 -15.25 15.22 -22.82
N ALA A 136 -15.33 15.50 -21.52
CA ALA A 136 -15.30 16.85 -20.97
C ALA A 136 -13.88 17.45 -20.91
N TYR A 137 -12.84 16.61 -20.76
CA TYR A 137 -11.47 17.04 -20.56
C TYR A 137 -10.55 16.50 -21.68
N PRO A 138 -10.24 17.29 -22.72
CA PRO A 138 -9.32 16.88 -23.77
C PRO A 138 -7.95 16.48 -23.20
N GLY A 139 -7.43 15.33 -23.66
CA GLY A 139 -6.15 14.78 -23.20
C GLY A 139 -6.21 14.02 -21.86
N PHE A 140 -7.37 13.97 -21.20
CA PHE A 140 -7.61 13.06 -20.08
C PHE A 140 -7.95 11.66 -20.60
N LYS A 141 -7.37 10.65 -19.96
CA LYS A 141 -7.67 9.24 -20.19
C LYS A 141 -7.78 8.50 -18.88
N ALA A 142 -8.70 7.56 -18.80
CA ALA A 142 -8.88 6.72 -17.63
C ALA A 142 -9.07 5.25 -18.04
N SER A 143 -8.43 4.35 -17.30
CA SER A 143 -8.70 2.91 -17.37
C SER A 143 -9.15 2.41 -16.01
N THR A 144 -10.02 1.40 -16.04
CA THR A 144 -10.53 0.75 -14.84
C THR A 144 -10.40 -0.75 -14.96
N GLU A 145 -9.98 -1.40 -13.89
CA GLU A 145 -9.94 -2.85 -13.77
C GLU A 145 -10.57 -3.27 -12.44
N ILE A 146 -11.00 -4.52 -12.36
CA ILE A 146 -11.63 -5.07 -11.15
C ILE A 146 -11.23 -6.53 -11.01
N ASP A 147 -10.89 -6.94 -9.80
CA ASP A 147 -10.65 -8.34 -9.43
C ASP A 147 -11.53 -8.75 -8.24
N ALA A 148 -11.21 -9.85 -7.56
CA ALA A 148 -11.96 -10.34 -6.41
C ALA A 148 -12.04 -9.35 -5.24
N ASP A 149 -11.01 -8.53 -5.04
CA ASP A 149 -10.77 -7.78 -3.81
C ASP A 149 -10.80 -6.26 -4.03
N ASN A 150 -10.45 -5.78 -5.21
CA ASN A 150 -10.23 -4.36 -5.47
C ASN A 150 -10.82 -3.90 -6.82
N VAL A 151 -11.08 -2.60 -6.90
CA VAL A 151 -11.24 -1.82 -8.13
C VAL A 151 -9.99 -0.96 -8.30
N TYR A 152 -9.42 -0.98 -9.50
CA TYR A 152 -8.24 -0.25 -9.88
C TYR A 152 -8.63 0.84 -10.88
N ILE A 153 -8.15 2.06 -10.66
CA ILE A 153 -8.37 3.19 -11.56
C ILE A 153 -7.01 3.80 -11.87
N THR A 154 -6.72 3.97 -13.15
CA THR A 154 -5.55 4.73 -13.60
C THR A 154 -5.99 5.89 -14.46
N MET A 155 -5.61 7.10 -14.07
CA MET A 155 -5.93 8.35 -14.75
C MET A 155 -4.65 8.95 -15.32
N ARG A 156 -4.71 9.44 -16.57
CA ARG A 156 -3.57 10.00 -17.29
C ARG A 156 -3.93 11.34 -17.92
N ARG A 157 -2.98 12.27 -17.90
CA ARG A 157 -3.09 13.56 -18.59
C ARG A 157 -1.69 14.09 -18.94
N GLY A 158 -1.31 13.99 -20.21
CA GLY A 158 0.09 14.22 -20.61
C GLY A 158 1.00 13.19 -19.94
N ASP A 159 2.05 13.67 -19.27
CA ASP A 159 2.99 12.81 -18.51
C ASP A 159 2.51 12.53 -17.07
N ALA A 160 1.45 13.21 -16.61
CA ALA A 160 0.91 13.00 -15.28
C ALA A 160 0.06 11.73 -15.22
N VAL A 161 0.28 10.94 -14.17
CA VAL A 161 -0.47 9.71 -13.91
C VAL A 161 -0.95 9.73 -12.45
N LYS A 162 -2.18 9.27 -12.23
CA LYS A 162 -2.75 9.06 -10.91
C LYS A 162 -3.36 7.65 -10.82
N HIS A 163 -2.98 6.92 -9.80
CA HIS A 163 -3.44 5.56 -9.52
C HIS A 163 -4.32 5.56 -8.28
N VAL A 164 -5.44 4.84 -8.34
CA VAL A 164 -6.36 4.68 -7.21
C VAL A 164 -6.71 3.21 -7.07
N VAL A 165 -6.54 2.69 -5.85
CA VAL A 165 -6.95 1.33 -5.47
C VAL A 165 -8.09 1.45 -4.47
N LEU A 166 -9.25 0.86 -4.78
CA LEU A 166 -10.44 0.90 -3.96
C LEU A 166 -10.84 -0.53 -3.54
N PRO A 167 -10.82 -0.87 -2.24
CA PRO A 167 -11.22 -2.20 -1.79
C PRO A 167 -12.72 -2.42 -2.02
N ARG A 168 -13.09 -3.55 -2.61
CA ARG A 168 -14.49 -3.94 -2.89
C ARG A 168 -15.25 -4.30 -1.62
N ILE A 169 -14.53 -4.75 -0.60
CA ILE A 169 -15.03 -4.99 0.74
C ILE A 169 -14.36 -3.93 1.61
N PRO A 170 -15.09 -2.90 2.05
CA PRO A 170 -14.53 -1.90 2.94
C PRO A 170 -13.95 -2.60 4.16
N ASP A 171 -12.73 -2.25 4.55
CA ASP A 171 -12.28 -2.54 5.89
C ASP A 171 -13.32 -1.96 6.84
N THR A 172 -13.83 -2.78 7.75
CA THR A 172 -14.70 -2.29 8.82
C THR A 172 -13.96 -1.13 9.46
N LEU A 173 -14.49 0.10 9.32
CA LEU A 173 -13.93 1.30 9.93
C LEU A 173 -13.69 0.99 11.40
N GLY A 174 -12.43 0.71 11.74
CA GLY A 174 -12.01 0.52 13.10
C GLY A 174 -12.33 1.82 13.81
N VAL A 175 -13.30 1.77 14.72
CA VAL A 175 -13.59 2.88 15.62
C VAL A 175 -12.28 3.13 16.37
N TRP A 176 -11.60 4.23 16.05
CA TRP A 176 -10.39 4.63 16.77
C TRP A 176 -10.79 4.77 18.24
N PRO A 177 -10.25 3.98 19.18
CA PRO A 177 -10.42 4.29 20.58
C PRO A 177 -9.52 5.49 20.84
N ASN A 178 -10.14 6.65 21.01
CA ASN A 178 -9.46 7.81 21.56
C ASN A 178 -8.76 7.37 22.86
N ALA A 179 -7.43 7.51 22.90
CA ALA A 179 -6.63 7.40 24.12
C ALA A 179 -5.87 8.72 24.30
#